data_AF-A0A6M8J0L6-F1
#
_entry.id   AF-A0A6M8J0L6-F1
#
_cell.length_a   1.000
_cell.length_b   1.000
_cell.length_c   1.000
_cell.angle_alpha   90.00
_cell.angle_beta   90.00
_cell.angle_gamma   90.00
#
_symmetry.space_group_name_H-M   'P 1'
#
loop_
_entity.id
_entity.type
_entity.pdbx_description
1 polymer ?
#
loop_
_entity_poly.entity_id
_entity_poly.type
_entity_poly.pdbx_seq_one_letter_code
_entity_poly.pdbx_strand_id
1 'polypeptide(L)'
;MNCESNIIYSPFSAGKPIEILTFYSIYESHQEHDGALINISEQKNQLRKNLITHRDSLCPEVRAERSARLSEALFRHIENNIASYKDHADSVKRDEATAPCVAFFCSMGSEPCLDAFAQQAAKAGWSLALPCMMRAEDVARALAEREGDDSASPPRPAGVEPPRGDPSARSAATVRAPRGTATEHNSMRTAAPLQAVAQPRTMRFIKLTIEEYRARALPFLSSPARFVASRHCADLLTRDVAPTQLDAVVVPLVGFDRCANRLGYGGGNYDRFLNLLRPDAVVVGAAFREQECTHLPLEPHDVPLPAIVAG
;
A
#
# COMPACT_ATOMS: atom_id res chain seq x y z
N MET A 1 -6.72 27.83 26.42
CA MET A 1 -6.15 27.77 25.05
C MET A 1 -6.98 26.77 24.29
N ASN A 2 -7.69 27.21 23.24
CA ASN A 2 -8.67 26.40 22.52
C ASN A 2 -8.00 25.16 21.94
N CYS A 3 -8.39 23.99 22.43
CA CYS A 3 -7.97 22.70 21.91
C CYS A 3 -8.78 22.46 20.62
N GLU A 4 -8.34 23.04 19.50
CA GLU A 4 -8.82 22.59 18.20
C GLU A 4 -8.57 21.09 18.12
N SER A 5 -9.63 20.30 17.92
CA SER A 5 -9.54 18.86 17.84
C SER A 5 -8.52 18.47 16.77
N ASN A 6 -7.48 17.72 17.14
CA ASN A 6 -6.47 17.20 16.22
C ASN A 6 -7.01 16.11 15.28
N ILE A 7 -8.32 15.89 15.24
CA ILE A 7 -8.99 14.89 14.42
C ILE A 7 -10.02 15.61 13.55
N ILE A 8 -9.86 15.47 12.25
CA ILE A 8 -10.81 15.90 11.23
C ILE A 8 -11.65 14.68 10.87
N TYR A 9 -12.95 14.75 11.12
CA TYR A 9 -13.89 13.69 10.72
C TYR A 9 -14.51 14.04 9.38
N SER A 10 -14.68 13.04 8.52
CA SER A 10 -15.48 13.24 7.31
C SER A 10 -16.93 13.51 7.71
N PRO A 11 -17.57 14.56 7.15
CA PRO A 11 -18.98 14.83 7.39
C PRO A 11 -19.89 13.70 6.85
N PHE A 12 -19.34 12.77 6.05
CA PHE A 12 -20.08 11.70 5.39
C PHE A 12 -19.88 10.32 6.04
N SER A 13 -19.07 10.21 7.10
CA SER A 13 -18.67 8.92 7.69
C SER A 13 -19.32 8.58 9.03
N ALA A 14 -20.36 9.31 9.47
CA ALA A 14 -21.06 8.98 10.71
C ALA A 14 -21.91 7.70 10.53
N GLY A 15 -21.28 6.53 10.74
CA GLY A 15 -21.96 5.25 10.93
C GLY A 15 -22.60 4.61 9.68
N LYS A 16 -22.16 4.97 8.47
CA LYS A 16 -22.65 4.33 7.24
C LYS A 16 -21.48 3.79 6.39
N PRO A 17 -21.69 2.67 5.68
CA PRO A 17 -20.75 2.20 4.67
C PRO A 17 -20.44 3.32 3.67
N ILE A 18 -19.19 3.40 3.21
CA ILE A 18 -18.76 4.38 2.21
C ILE A 18 -19.43 4.04 0.87
N GLU A 19 -20.65 4.54 0.64
CA GLU A 19 -21.29 4.47 -0.67
C GLU A 19 -20.80 5.63 -1.55
N ILE A 20 -19.82 5.32 -2.41
CA ILE A 20 -19.14 6.26 -3.33
C ILE A 20 -20.13 7.05 -4.20
N LEU A 21 -21.29 6.47 -4.55
CA LEU A 21 -22.25 7.08 -5.48
C LEU A 21 -23.04 8.25 -4.87
N THR A 22 -23.34 8.23 -3.57
CA THR A 22 -24.03 9.34 -2.89
C THR A 22 -23.17 10.58 -2.72
N PHE A 23 -21.84 10.43 -2.68
CA PHE A 23 -20.89 11.54 -2.51
C PHE A 23 -20.87 12.49 -3.72
N TYR A 24 -20.93 11.94 -4.94
CA TYR A 24 -20.85 12.73 -6.17
C TYR A 24 -22.06 13.63 -6.40
N SER A 25 -23.26 13.14 -6.09
CA SER A 25 -24.51 13.89 -6.26
C SER A 25 -24.57 15.17 -5.42
N ILE A 26 -23.92 15.20 -4.25
CA ILE A 26 -23.92 16.36 -3.34
C ILE A 26 -22.81 17.33 -3.73
N TYR A 27 -21.66 16.80 -4.17
CA TYR A 27 -20.49 17.62 -4.52
C TYR A 27 -20.69 18.45 -5.80
N GLU A 28 -21.37 17.89 -6.82
CA GLU A 28 -21.66 18.62 -8.06
C GLU A 28 -22.57 19.84 -7.84
N SER A 29 -23.42 19.84 -6.81
CA SER A 29 -24.32 20.98 -6.54
C SER A 29 -23.64 22.24 -5.99
N HIS A 30 -22.33 22.20 -5.68
CA HIS A 30 -21.61 23.29 -5.02
C HIS A 30 -20.42 23.88 -5.80
N GLN A 31 -20.21 23.51 -7.07
CA GLN A 31 -19.13 24.07 -7.88
C GLN A 31 -19.68 25.12 -8.87
N GLU A 32 -19.41 26.41 -8.60
CA GLU A 32 -19.54 27.46 -9.61
C GLU A 32 -18.42 27.28 -10.64
N HIS A 33 -18.80 26.97 -11.89
CA HIS A 33 -17.86 26.73 -12.98
C HIS A 33 -17.31 28.05 -13.54
N ASP A 34 -16.18 28.52 -13.03
CA ASP A 34 -15.44 29.63 -13.65
C ASP A 34 -14.40 29.09 -14.66
N GLY A 35 -14.82 29.04 -15.94
CA GLY A 35 -14.07 29.47 -17.12
C GLY A 35 -12.73 28.84 -17.54
N ALA A 36 -12.01 28.07 -16.72
CA ALA A 36 -10.73 27.48 -17.12
C ALA A 36 -10.75 25.96 -16.92
N LEU A 37 -10.77 25.19 -18.01
CA LEU A 37 -10.54 23.74 -18.04
C LEU A 37 -9.07 23.44 -17.67
N ILE A 38 -8.66 23.77 -16.43
CA ILE A 38 -7.40 23.30 -15.90
C ILE A 38 -7.60 21.82 -15.59
N ASN A 39 -6.73 20.98 -16.14
CA ASN A 39 -6.75 19.54 -15.93
C ASN A 39 -6.62 19.25 -14.42
N ILE A 40 -7.63 18.60 -13.81
CA ILE A 40 -7.64 18.24 -12.37
C ILE A 40 -6.36 17.49 -11.98
N SER A 41 -5.86 16.62 -12.87
CA SER A 41 -4.60 15.90 -12.64
C SER A 41 -3.40 16.84 -12.54
N GLU A 42 -3.36 17.90 -13.35
CA GLU A 42 -2.32 18.93 -13.30
C GLU A 42 -2.41 19.76 -12.02
N GLN A 43 -3.61 20.16 -11.60
CA GLN A 43 -3.83 20.83 -10.32
C GLN A 43 -3.35 19.97 -9.15
N LYS A 44 -3.74 18.69 -9.11
CA LYS A 44 -3.27 17.73 -8.10
C LYS A 44 -1.75 17.60 -8.13
N ASN A 45 -1.12 17.54 -9.30
CA ASN A 45 0.34 17.46 -9.42
C ASN A 45 1.04 18.71 -8.88
N GLN A 46 0.50 19.90 -9.14
CA GLN A 46 1.06 21.15 -8.60
C GLN A 46 0.89 21.23 -7.09
N LEU A 47 -0.29 20.87 -6.56
CA LEU A 47 -0.54 20.80 -5.12
C LEU A 47 0.38 19.81 -4.42
N ARG A 48 0.58 18.61 -4.99
CA ARG A 48 1.53 17.62 -4.46
C ARG A 48 2.92 18.21 -4.30
N LYS A 49 3.45 18.88 -5.33
CA LYS A 49 4.77 19.51 -5.29
C LYS A 49 4.85 20.55 -4.17
N ASN A 50 3.87 21.46 -4.11
CA ASN A 50 3.86 22.54 -3.13
C ASN A 50 3.81 22.02 -1.70
N LEU A 51 2.93 21.06 -1.41
CA LEU A 51 2.76 20.48 -0.08
C LEU A 51 3.98 19.67 0.36
N ILE A 52 4.58 18.90 -0.56
CA ILE A 52 5.83 18.17 -0.27
C ILE A 52 6.94 19.17 0.05
N THR A 53 7.11 20.22 -0.76
CA THR A 53 8.12 21.27 -0.48
C THR A 53 7.87 21.97 0.85
N HIS A 54 6.61 22.26 1.18
CA HIS A 54 6.28 22.87 2.46
C HIS A 54 6.60 21.92 3.63
N ARG A 55 6.23 20.64 3.53
CA ARG A 55 6.55 19.62 4.53
C ARG A 55 8.07 19.39 4.67
N ASP A 56 8.80 19.41 3.55
CA ASP A 56 10.26 19.28 3.51
C ASP A 56 10.96 20.47 4.22
N SER A 57 10.32 21.65 4.23
CA SER A 57 10.83 22.85 4.91
C SER A 57 10.71 22.78 6.44
N LEU A 58 9.96 21.83 6.99
CA LEU A 58 9.87 21.63 8.43
C LEU A 58 11.20 21.08 8.97
N CYS A 59 11.75 21.75 9.99
CA CYS A 59 12.98 21.30 10.60
C CYS A 59 12.83 19.88 11.19
N PRO A 60 13.89 19.06 11.16
CA PRO A 60 13.83 17.68 11.63
C PRO A 60 13.31 17.53 13.07
N GLU A 61 13.66 18.45 13.96
CA GLU A 61 13.26 18.42 15.37
C GLU A 61 11.75 18.62 15.53
N VAL A 62 11.19 19.60 14.81
CA VAL A 62 9.74 19.85 14.80
C VAL A 62 9.01 18.67 14.18
N ARG A 63 9.54 18.08 13.10
CA ARG A 63 8.95 16.86 12.51
C ARG A 63 8.95 15.70 13.51
N ALA A 64 10.02 15.50 14.26
CA ALA A 64 10.11 14.45 15.28
C ALA A 64 9.11 14.67 16.42
N GLU A 65 9.02 15.89 16.95
CA GLU A 65 8.09 16.26 18.02
C GLU A 65 6.62 16.05 17.59
N ARG A 66 6.25 16.53 16.40
CA ARG A 66 4.90 16.36 15.86
C ARG A 66 4.59 14.91 15.52
N SER A 67 5.56 14.17 15.00
CA SER A 67 5.41 12.72 14.75
C SER A 67 5.11 11.94 16.02
N ALA A 68 5.73 12.31 17.16
CA ALA A 68 5.46 11.70 18.45
C ALA A 68 4.03 12.02 18.94
N ARG A 69 3.58 13.28 18.83
CA ARG A 69 2.20 13.67 19.18
C ARG A 69 1.16 12.99 18.31
N LEU A 70 1.41 12.94 17.00
CA LEU A 70 0.56 12.26 16.02
C LEU A 70 0.48 10.76 16.32
N SER A 71 1.60 10.12 16.62
CA SER A 71 1.64 8.69 16.97
C SER A 71 0.77 8.36 18.18
N GLU A 72 0.87 9.17 19.24
CA GLU A 72 0.04 9.03 20.44
C GLU A 72 -1.45 9.22 20.13
N ALA A 73 -1.79 10.25 19.33
CA ALA A 73 -3.17 10.54 18.96
C ALA A 73 -3.77 9.44 18.06
N LEU A 74 -2.99 8.89 17.12
CA LEU A 74 -3.38 7.76 16.29
C LEU A 74 -3.63 6.50 17.12
N PHE A 75 -2.72 6.18 18.04
CA PHE A 75 -2.87 5.01 18.90
C PHE A 75 -4.17 5.09 19.70
N ARG A 76 -4.42 6.21 20.40
CA ARG A 76 -5.67 6.40 21.17
C ARG A 76 -6.91 6.37 20.28
N HIS A 77 -6.86 7.00 19.11
CA HIS A 77 -7.99 6.98 18.18
C HIS A 77 -8.31 5.54 17.76
N ILE A 78 -7.30 4.76 17.37
CA ILE A 78 -7.49 3.38 16.94
C ILE A 78 -7.95 2.50 18.12
N GLU A 79 -7.34 2.62 19.29
CA GLU A 79 -7.69 1.86 20.50
C GLU A 79 -9.16 2.05 20.88
N ASN A 80 -9.66 3.29 20.86
CA ASN A 80 -11.05 3.61 21.18
C ASN A 80 -12.05 3.10 20.14
N ASN A 81 -11.63 2.92 18.88
CA ASN A 81 -12.53 2.54 17.79
C ASN A 81 -12.48 1.04 17.45
N ILE A 82 -11.36 0.34 17.68
CA ILE A 82 -11.30 -1.12 17.47
C ILE A 82 -12.24 -1.88 18.43
N ALA A 83 -12.46 -1.35 19.66
CA ALA A 83 -13.32 -1.99 20.64
C ALA A 83 -14.83 -1.77 20.38
N SER A 84 -15.21 -0.60 19.84
CA SER A 84 -16.61 -0.15 19.73
C SER A 84 -17.34 -0.69 18.50
N TYR A 85 -16.62 -1.11 17.45
CA TYR A 85 -17.24 -1.71 16.26
C TYR A 85 -17.71 -3.18 16.46
N LYS A 86 -17.39 -3.80 17.60
CA LYS A 86 -17.79 -5.17 17.95
C LYS A 86 -19.30 -5.34 18.16
N ASP A 87 -20.03 -4.27 18.41
CA ASP A 87 -21.47 -4.31 18.77
C ASP A 87 -22.42 -4.13 17.58
N HIS A 88 -21.92 -4.02 16.34
CA HIS A 88 -22.78 -3.89 15.15
C HIS A 88 -23.25 -5.27 14.65
N ALA A 89 -24.56 -5.41 14.45
CA ALA A 89 -25.28 -6.67 14.26
C ALA A 89 -24.89 -7.50 13.00
N ASP A 90 -24.15 -6.90 12.06
CA ASP A 90 -23.66 -7.55 10.83
C ASP A 90 -22.16 -7.91 10.90
N SER A 91 -21.51 -7.74 12.05
CA SER A 91 -20.10 -8.10 12.23
C SER A 91 -19.93 -9.62 12.30
N VAL A 92 -19.02 -10.17 11.49
CA VAL A 92 -18.58 -11.55 11.60
C VAL A 92 -18.04 -11.74 13.02
N LYS A 93 -18.71 -12.58 13.83
CA LYS A 93 -18.32 -12.86 15.21
C LYS A 93 -16.83 -13.22 15.26
N ARG A 94 -16.04 -12.29 15.77
CA ARG A 94 -14.61 -12.46 15.99
C ARG A 94 -14.40 -13.42 17.16
N ASP A 95 -13.39 -14.27 17.05
CA ASP A 95 -12.87 -14.99 18.19
C ASP A 95 -12.19 -13.97 19.13
N GLU A 96 -12.76 -13.75 20.32
CA GLU A 96 -12.34 -12.72 21.30
C GLU A 96 -10.84 -12.82 21.66
N ALA A 97 -10.23 -13.99 21.43
CA ALA A 97 -8.82 -14.28 21.67
C ALA A 97 -7.85 -13.68 20.62
N THR A 98 -8.34 -13.18 19.48
CA THR A 98 -7.46 -12.71 18.38
C THR A 98 -7.04 -11.26 18.56
N ALA A 99 -5.73 -11.04 18.69
CA ALA A 99 -5.14 -9.71 18.81
C ALA A 99 -5.43 -8.86 17.54
N PRO A 100 -5.68 -7.54 17.68
CA PRO A 100 -5.91 -6.67 16.52
C PRO A 100 -4.73 -6.63 15.56
N CYS A 101 -5.00 -6.55 14.25
CA CYS A 101 -4.03 -6.38 13.19
C CYS A 101 -4.13 -4.97 12.59
N VAL A 102 -3.09 -4.17 12.81
CA VAL A 102 -2.98 -2.79 12.36
C VAL A 102 -2.02 -2.69 11.18
N ALA A 103 -2.52 -2.17 10.06
CA ALA A 103 -1.69 -1.72 8.96
C ALA A 103 -1.31 -0.25 9.13
N PHE A 104 -0.05 0.08 8.86
CA PHE A 104 0.43 1.46 8.77
C PHE A 104 1.47 1.56 7.66
N PHE A 105 1.96 2.76 7.37
CA PHE A 105 2.99 2.96 6.35
C PHE A 105 4.38 3.10 6.98
N CYS A 106 5.40 2.76 6.19
CA CYS A 106 6.77 3.08 6.53
C CYS A 106 7.11 4.46 5.97
N SER A 107 7.42 5.41 6.84
CA SER A 107 7.61 6.82 6.49
C SER A 107 8.76 7.03 5.50
N MET A 108 8.53 7.90 4.52
CA MET A 108 9.45 8.29 3.47
C MET A 108 9.69 9.80 3.47
N GLY A 109 10.96 10.21 3.36
CA GLY A 109 11.33 11.63 3.28
C GLY A 109 10.89 12.41 4.52
N SER A 110 10.05 13.43 4.31
CA SER A 110 9.52 14.30 5.36
C SER A 110 8.15 13.88 5.92
N GLU A 111 7.65 12.69 5.56
CA GLU A 111 6.41 12.14 6.14
C GLU A 111 6.49 12.03 7.68
N PRO A 112 5.33 12.04 8.36
CA PRO A 112 5.29 11.73 9.78
C PRO A 112 5.91 10.37 10.09
N CYS A 113 6.79 10.33 11.09
CA CYS A 113 7.42 9.11 11.57
C CYS A 113 6.48 8.36 12.53
N LEU A 114 6.15 7.10 12.22
CA LEU A 114 5.22 6.28 13.02
C LEU A 114 5.92 5.28 13.95
N ASP A 115 7.20 5.50 14.27
CA ASP A 115 7.96 4.59 15.14
C ASP A 115 7.38 4.48 16.55
N ALA A 116 6.97 5.62 17.13
CA ALA A 116 6.32 5.64 18.44
C ALA A 116 4.98 4.89 18.39
N PHE A 117 4.18 5.08 17.32
CA PHE A 117 2.93 4.35 17.11
C PHE A 117 3.17 2.83 17.02
N ALA A 118 4.13 2.40 16.19
CA ALA A 118 4.46 0.98 16.03
C ALA A 118 4.90 0.35 17.36
N GLN A 119 5.69 1.08 18.16
CA GLN A 119 6.11 0.63 19.49
C GLN A 119 4.93 0.50 20.47
N GLN A 120 4.01 1.47 20.46
CA GLN A 120 2.81 1.43 21.31
C GLN A 120 1.88 0.28 20.92
N ALA A 121 1.61 0.12 19.62
CA ALA A 121 0.81 -0.98 19.07
C ALA A 121 1.40 -2.35 19.44
N ALA A 122 2.71 -2.55 19.26
CA ALA A 122 3.38 -3.79 19.64
C ALA A 122 3.31 -4.04 21.16
N LYS A 123 3.50 -3.00 21.98
CA LYS A 123 3.38 -3.09 23.44
C LYS A 123 1.96 -3.44 23.89
N ALA A 124 0.95 -2.99 23.17
CA ALA A 124 -0.46 -3.36 23.37
C ALA A 124 -0.81 -4.77 22.84
N GLY A 125 0.18 -5.50 22.29
CA GLY A 125 -0.01 -6.85 21.76
C GLY A 125 -0.62 -6.90 20.36
N TRP A 126 -0.71 -5.78 19.64
CA TRP A 126 -1.28 -5.74 18.30
C TRP A 126 -0.31 -6.33 17.26
N SER A 127 -0.85 -7.02 16.27
CA SER A 127 -0.13 -7.45 15.08
C SER A 127 0.14 -6.28 14.15
N LEU A 128 1.38 -6.15 13.67
CA LEU A 128 1.78 -5.08 12.77
C LEU A 128 1.82 -5.58 11.32
N ALA A 129 1.33 -4.76 10.38
CA ALA A 129 1.48 -5.01 8.95
C ALA A 129 1.88 -3.73 8.20
N LEU A 130 2.67 -3.87 7.14
CA LEU A 130 3.09 -2.75 6.29
C LEU A 130 2.81 -3.05 4.81
N PRO A 131 2.47 -2.02 4.00
CA PRO A 131 2.23 -2.19 2.59
C PRO A 131 3.53 -2.55 1.87
N CYS A 132 3.47 -3.59 1.04
CA CYS A 132 4.53 -4.03 0.14
C CYS A 132 4.02 -3.97 -1.29
N MET A 133 4.73 -3.21 -2.13
CA MET A 133 4.42 -3.13 -3.55
C MET A 133 5.02 -4.33 -4.28
N MET A 134 4.19 -5.06 -5.02
CA MET A 134 4.60 -6.20 -5.84
C MET A 134 4.03 -6.06 -7.26
N ARG A 135 4.68 -6.67 -8.25
CA ARG A 135 4.09 -6.83 -9.59
C ARG A 135 3.08 -7.96 -9.54
N ALA A 136 1.95 -7.81 -10.23
CA ALA A 136 0.92 -8.83 -10.25
C ALA A 136 1.45 -10.18 -10.80
N GLU A 137 2.32 -10.13 -11.81
CA GLU A 137 2.94 -11.33 -12.40
C GLU A 137 3.86 -12.09 -11.43
N ASP A 138 4.61 -11.35 -10.59
CA ASP A 138 5.49 -11.94 -9.59
C ASP A 138 4.70 -12.62 -8.47
N VAL A 139 3.57 -12.01 -8.07
CA VAL A 139 2.64 -12.61 -7.09
C VAL A 139 1.98 -13.86 -7.65
N ALA A 140 1.45 -13.81 -8.86
CA ALA A 140 0.82 -14.96 -9.50
C ALA A 140 1.79 -16.15 -9.62
N ARG A 141 3.05 -15.89 -10.00
CA ARG A 141 4.10 -16.91 -10.07
C ARG A 141 4.38 -17.52 -8.71
N ALA A 142 4.61 -16.68 -7.69
CA ALA A 142 4.94 -17.14 -6.35
C ALA A 142 3.80 -17.95 -5.70
N LEU A 143 2.54 -17.63 -5.99
CA LEU A 143 1.38 -18.42 -5.53
C LEU A 143 1.29 -19.78 -6.24
N ALA A 144 1.46 -19.81 -7.56
CA ALA A 144 1.44 -21.05 -8.34
C ALA A 144 2.56 -22.03 -7.94
N GLU A 145 3.75 -21.52 -7.62
CA GLU A 145 4.88 -22.33 -7.14
C GLU A 145 4.55 -23.02 -5.79
N ARG A 146 3.77 -22.39 -4.91
CA ARG A 146 3.35 -22.97 -3.63
C ARG A 146 2.30 -24.06 -3.81
N GLU A 147 1.33 -23.85 -4.70
CA GLU A 147 0.31 -24.86 -5.03
C GLU A 147 0.92 -26.11 -5.69
N GLY A 148 2.01 -25.95 -6.44
CA GLY A 148 2.76 -27.06 -7.04
C GLY A 148 3.51 -27.94 -6.03
N ASP A 149 4.03 -27.35 -4.95
CA ASP A 149 4.84 -28.05 -3.93
C ASP A 149 3.96 -28.92 -3.00
N ASP A 150 2.73 -28.48 -2.69
CA ASP A 150 1.75 -29.26 -1.91
C ASP A 150 1.21 -30.49 -2.66
N SER A 151 1.47 -30.60 -3.98
CA SER A 151 1.04 -31.74 -4.83
C SER A 151 2.10 -32.84 -5.00
N ALA A 152 3.29 -32.70 -4.41
CA ALA A 152 4.32 -33.71 -4.46
C ALA A 152 3.91 -34.98 -3.67
N SER A 153 3.70 -36.08 -4.39
CA SER A 153 3.31 -37.41 -3.90
C SER A 153 4.13 -37.94 -2.71
N PRO A 154 3.57 -38.84 -1.87
CA PRO A 154 4.26 -39.38 -0.70
C PRO A 154 5.60 -40.03 -1.06
N PRO A 155 6.58 -40.06 -0.13
CA PRO A 155 7.90 -40.60 -0.40
C PRO A 155 7.79 -42.05 -0.89
N ARG A 156 8.42 -42.34 -2.03
CA ARG A 156 8.54 -43.72 -2.55
C ARG A 156 9.22 -44.60 -1.50
N PRO A 157 8.75 -45.84 -1.28
CA PRO A 157 9.44 -46.76 -0.39
C PRO A 157 10.84 -47.03 -0.93
N ALA A 158 11.83 -47.00 -0.03
CA ALA A 158 13.22 -47.30 -0.33
C ALA A 158 13.33 -48.73 -0.89
N GLY A 159 13.84 -48.86 -2.12
CA GLY A 159 13.95 -50.15 -2.78
C GLY A 159 14.84 -50.15 -4.02
N VAL A 160 16.05 -50.66 -3.81
CA VAL A 160 16.93 -51.37 -4.77
C VAL A 160 17.72 -50.53 -5.78
N GLU A 161 19.03 -50.45 -5.53
CA GLU A 161 20.07 -50.03 -6.47
C GLU A 161 20.07 -50.90 -7.75
N PRO A 162 20.10 -50.32 -8.96
CA PRO A 162 20.35 -51.09 -10.18
C PRO A 162 21.87 -51.32 -10.38
N PRO A 163 22.28 -52.47 -10.94
CA PRO A 163 23.69 -52.80 -11.11
C PRO A 163 24.35 -52.00 -12.24
N ARG A 164 25.65 -51.78 -12.08
CA ARG A 164 26.55 -51.06 -13.01
C ARG A 164 26.68 -51.82 -14.34
N GLY A 165 26.59 -51.10 -15.46
CA GLY A 165 26.86 -51.58 -16.82
C GLY A 165 27.81 -50.65 -17.59
N ASP A 166 28.73 -51.27 -18.31
CA ASP A 166 30.01 -50.82 -18.88
C ASP A 166 29.91 -49.81 -20.06
N PRO A 167 30.95 -48.98 -20.35
CA PRO A 167 30.92 -47.93 -21.36
C PRO A 167 31.50 -48.39 -22.70
N SER A 168 30.69 -48.42 -23.76
CA SER A 168 31.22 -48.38 -25.12
C SER A 168 30.18 -47.88 -26.14
N ALA A 169 30.46 -46.73 -26.75
CA ALA A 169 30.25 -46.48 -28.18
C ALA A 169 30.72 -45.06 -28.54
N ARG A 170 31.62 -45.00 -29.52
CA ARG A 170 32.27 -43.81 -30.07
C ARG A 170 31.46 -43.19 -31.22
N SER A 171 31.68 -41.89 -31.41
CA SER A 171 31.95 -41.20 -32.71
C SER A 171 30.80 -40.98 -33.70
N ALA A 172 30.57 -39.71 -34.09
CA ALA A 172 31.15 -39.12 -35.30
C ALA A 172 30.65 -37.68 -35.56
N ALA A 173 31.55 -36.85 -36.10
CA ALA A 173 31.38 -35.49 -36.61
C ALA A 173 30.52 -35.48 -37.92
N THR A 174 30.04 -34.38 -38.52
CA THR A 174 30.70 -33.17 -39.03
C THR A 174 29.64 -32.31 -39.75
N VAL A 175 29.97 -31.02 -39.99
CA VAL A 175 29.71 -30.20 -41.21
C VAL A 175 28.97 -28.88 -40.93
N ARG A 176 29.59 -27.81 -41.45
CA ARG A 176 29.25 -26.39 -41.32
C ARG A 176 28.95 -25.80 -42.72
N ALA A 177 27.85 -25.04 -42.79
CA ALA A 177 27.50 -23.87 -43.63
C ALA A 177 27.52 -23.97 -45.19
N PRO A 178 26.73 -23.14 -45.91
CA PRO A 178 27.20 -21.78 -46.21
C PRO A 178 26.14 -20.65 -46.16
N ARG A 179 26.67 -19.43 -46.33
CA ARG A 179 26.06 -18.10 -46.25
C ARG A 179 25.13 -17.78 -47.42
N GLY A 180 24.08 -16.99 -47.17
CA GLY A 180 23.30 -16.25 -48.17
C GLY A 180 23.26 -14.77 -47.81
N THR A 181 23.63 -13.93 -48.77
CA THR A 181 23.65 -12.47 -48.73
C THR A 181 22.28 -11.90 -49.11
N ALA A 182 21.78 -10.91 -48.36
CA ALA A 182 20.77 -9.98 -48.85
C ALA A 182 20.94 -8.62 -48.15
N THR A 183 21.49 -7.67 -48.90
CA THR A 183 21.25 -6.24 -48.81
C THR A 183 19.76 -5.94 -48.73
N GLU A 184 19.32 -5.00 -47.87
CA GLU A 184 18.42 -3.91 -48.26
C GLU A 184 18.10 -2.94 -47.10
N HIS A 185 18.33 -1.67 -47.43
CA HIS A 185 17.66 -0.45 -46.97
C HIS A 185 17.43 -0.16 -45.48
N ASN A 186 18.36 0.67 -44.98
CA ASN A 186 18.16 1.66 -43.93
C ASN A 186 16.94 2.55 -44.24
N SER A 187 15.93 2.52 -43.37
CA SER A 187 14.91 3.55 -43.25
C SER A 187 14.70 3.85 -41.77
N MET A 188 15.22 5.01 -41.36
CA MET A 188 14.97 5.60 -40.06
C MET A 188 13.47 5.74 -39.82
N ARG A 189 12.88 4.79 -39.08
CA ARG A 189 11.63 5.03 -38.35
C ARG A 189 12.01 5.63 -37.01
N THR A 190 11.77 6.93 -36.87
CA THR A 190 11.66 7.60 -35.58
C THR A 190 10.50 6.96 -34.81
N ALA A 191 10.82 5.97 -33.97
CA ALA A 191 9.87 5.45 -33.01
C ALA A 191 9.56 6.55 -32.00
N ALA A 192 8.32 7.05 -32.02
CA ALA A 192 7.75 7.81 -30.92
C ALA A 192 8.01 7.07 -29.59
N PRO A 193 8.22 7.76 -28.46
CA PRO A 193 8.52 7.09 -27.21
C PRO A 193 7.39 6.12 -26.88
N LEU A 194 7.73 4.83 -26.83
CA LEU A 194 6.88 3.79 -26.26
C LEU A 194 6.50 4.29 -24.86
N GLN A 195 5.25 4.74 -24.70
CA GLN A 195 4.66 4.87 -23.37
C GLN A 195 4.84 3.51 -22.71
N ALA A 196 5.71 3.44 -21.71
CA ALA A 196 5.93 2.23 -20.93
C ALA A 196 4.56 1.81 -20.39
N VAL A 197 4.01 0.71 -20.93
CA VAL A 197 2.78 0.12 -20.42
C VAL A 197 3.04 -0.20 -18.95
N ALA A 198 2.43 0.55 -18.05
CA ALA A 198 2.61 0.35 -16.63
C ALA A 198 2.12 -1.07 -16.29
N GLN A 199 3.04 -1.94 -15.87
CA GLN A 199 2.68 -3.29 -15.46
C GLN A 199 1.66 -3.24 -14.30
N PRO A 200 0.70 -4.18 -14.26
CA PRO A 200 -0.29 -4.25 -13.19
C PRO A 200 0.41 -4.42 -11.84
N ARG A 201 0.10 -3.52 -10.90
CA ARG A 201 0.68 -3.46 -9.55
C ARG A 201 -0.31 -3.98 -8.51
N THR A 202 0.20 -4.65 -7.49
CA THR A 202 -0.58 -5.06 -6.32
C THR A 202 0.08 -4.57 -5.04
N MET A 203 -0.73 -4.06 -4.11
CA MET A 203 -0.31 -3.67 -2.77
C MET A 203 -0.77 -4.77 -1.82
N ARG A 204 0.20 -5.47 -1.22
CA ARG A 204 -0.02 -6.52 -0.22
C ARG A 204 0.37 -6.00 1.16
N PHE A 205 -0.13 -6.61 2.22
CA PHE A 205 0.21 -6.20 3.59
C PHE A 205 0.99 -7.32 4.24
N ILE A 206 2.25 -7.05 4.59
CA ILE A 206 3.16 -8.05 5.12
C ILE A 206 3.26 -7.88 6.63
N LYS A 207 2.92 -8.94 7.37
CA LYS A 207 3.07 -8.99 8.81
C LYS A 207 4.55 -9.03 9.20
N LEU A 208 4.90 -8.29 10.25
CA LEU A 208 6.27 -8.21 10.78
C LEU A 208 6.29 -7.97 12.29
N THR A 209 7.42 -8.26 12.94
CA THR A 209 7.62 -7.91 14.35
C THR A 209 8.12 -6.47 14.51
N ILE A 210 8.05 -5.95 15.74
CA ILE A 210 8.60 -4.62 16.06
C ILE A 210 10.12 -4.57 15.89
N GLU A 211 10.82 -5.68 16.14
CA GLU A 211 12.26 -5.83 15.92
C GLU A 211 12.59 -5.76 14.43
N GLU A 212 11.85 -6.50 13.59
CA GLU A 212 12.03 -6.47 12.13
C GLU A 212 11.76 -5.08 11.56
N TYR A 213 10.74 -4.40 12.07
CA TYR A 213 10.42 -3.02 11.69
C TYR A 213 11.57 -2.06 12.02
N ARG A 214 12.04 -2.06 13.28
CA ARG A 214 13.12 -1.19 13.75
C ARG A 214 14.45 -1.45 13.06
N ALA A 215 14.79 -2.73 12.86
CA ALA A 215 16.00 -3.14 12.17
C ALA A 215 15.92 -2.97 10.64
N ARG A 216 14.74 -2.62 10.10
CA ARG A 216 14.44 -2.59 8.66
C ARG A 216 14.83 -3.91 7.97
N ALA A 217 14.49 -5.03 8.60
CA ALA A 217 14.97 -6.36 8.21
C ALA A 217 14.32 -6.91 6.92
N LEU A 218 13.16 -6.38 6.52
CA LEU A 218 12.46 -6.81 5.30
C LEU A 218 12.85 -5.96 4.08
N PRO A 219 12.98 -6.58 2.89
CA PRO A 219 13.60 -5.94 1.72
C PRO A 219 12.87 -4.68 1.24
N PHE A 220 11.54 -4.62 1.38
CA PHE A 220 10.73 -3.48 0.94
C PHE A 220 10.83 -2.28 1.91
N LEU A 221 11.26 -2.47 3.15
CA LEU A 221 11.30 -1.37 4.12
C LEU A 221 12.30 -0.29 3.69
N SER A 222 13.42 -0.64 3.06
CA SER A 222 14.36 0.36 2.54
C SER A 222 13.81 1.20 1.37
N SER A 223 12.75 0.74 0.70
CA SER A 223 12.13 1.44 -0.43
C SER A 223 10.63 1.10 -0.53
N PRO A 224 9.78 1.59 0.40
CA PRO A 224 8.40 1.10 0.57
C PRO A 224 7.49 1.32 -0.65
N ALA A 225 7.75 2.37 -1.43
CA ALA A 225 7.00 2.68 -2.65
C ALA A 225 7.49 1.94 -3.90
N ARG A 226 8.62 1.20 -3.84
CA ARG A 226 9.17 0.46 -4.98
C ARG A 226 8.73 -1.00 -4.95
N PHE A 227 8.64 -1.60 -6.13
CA PHE A 227 8.41 -3.04 -6.22
C PHE A 227 9.54 -3.82 -5.56
N VAL A 228 9.17 -4.77 -4.70
CA VAL A 228 10.12 -5.77 -4.23
C VAL A 228 10.60 -6.63 -5.40
N ALA A 229 11.83 -7.12 -5.34
CA ALA A 229 12.34 -8.05 -6.35
C ALA A 229 11.59 -9.39 -6.28
N SER A 230 11.29 -9.99 -7.43
CA SER A 230 10.50 -11.21 -7.58
C SER A 230 10.94 -12.36 -6.66
N ARG A 231 12.26 -12.51 -6.46
CA ARG A 231 12.86 -13.53 -5.57
C ARG A 231 12.40 -13.46 -4.12
N HIS A 232 11.90 -12.31 -3.66
CA HIS A 232 11.42 -12.13 -2.29
C HIS A 232 9.90 -12.34 -2.17
N CYS A 233 9.17 -12.44 -3.28
CA CYS A 233 7.70 -12.51 -3.23
C CYS A 233 7.21 -13.77 -2.51
N ALA A 234 7.77 -14.95 -2.80
CA ALA A 234 7.33 -16.20 -2.19
C ALA A 234 7.45 -16.18 -0.66
N ASP A 235 8.60 -15.77 -0.12
CA ASP A 235 8.83 -15.64 1.32
C ASP A 235 7.91 -14.60 1.96
N LEU A 236 7.79 -13.40 1.38
CA LEU A 236 6.92 -12.36 1.92
C LEU A 236 5.44 -12.77 1.93
N LEU A 237 4.98 -13.50 0.91
CA LEU A 237 3.60 -13.99 0.81
C LEU A 237 3.27 -15.07 1.85
N THR A 238 4.25 -15.61 2.59
CA THR A 238 3.97 -16.48 3.76
C THR A 238 3.37 -15.70 4.94
N ARG A 239 3.58 -14.37 4.96
CA ARG A 239 3.18 -13.45 6.04
C ARG A 239 2.12 -12.45 5.58
N ASP A 240 1.52 -12.70 4.43
CA ASP A 240 0.56 -11.81 3.84
C ASP A 240 -0.75 -11.76 4.65
N VAL A 241 -1.27 -10.54 4.79
CA VAL A 241 -2.49 -10.23 5.53
C VAL A 241 -3.53 -9.76 4.52
N ALA A 242 -4.62 -10.51 4.40
CA ALA A 242 -5.72 -10.10 3.53
C ALA A 242 -6.36 -8.81 4.05
N PRO A 243 -6.91 -7.95 3.17
CA PRO A 243 -7.63 -6.74 3.59
C PRO A 243 -8.72 -7.02 4.63
N THR A 244 -9.40 -8.17 4.52
CA THR A 244 -10.44 -8.62 5.45
C THR A 244 -9.93 -9.04 6.82
N GLN A 245 -8.61 -9.12 7.03
CA GLN A 245 -7.97 -9.44 8.30
C GLN A 245 -7.41 -8.20 9.01
N LEU A 246 -7.51 -7.02 8.39
CA LEU A 246 -7.05 -5.76 8.97
C LEU A 246 -8.17 -5.13 9.80
N ASP A 247 -7.82 -4.72 11.02
CA ASP A 247 -8.76 -4.07 11.95
C ASP A 247 -8.62 -2.57 11.95
N ALA A 248 -7.44 -2.09 11.60
CA ALA A 248 -7.21 -0.69 11.41
C ALA A 248 -6.13 -0.46 10.35
N VAL A 249 -6.28 0.66 9.63
CA VAL A 249 -5.35 1.09 8.58
C VAL A 249 -5.03 2.57 8.78
N VAL A 250 -3.75 2.86 9.00
CA VAL A 250 -3.20 4.22 8.97
C VAL A 250 -2.77 4.55 7.55
N VAL A 251 -3.44 5.52 6.93
CA VAL A 251 -3.27 5.90 5.53
C VAL A 251 -2.32 7.10 5.40
N PRO A 252 -1.22 6.99 4.62
CA PRO A 252 -0.36 8.13 4.31
C PRO A 252 -1.04 9.06 3.30
N LEU A 253 -0.71 10.35 3.38
CA LEU A 253 -1.21 11.38 2.47
C LEU A 253 -0.18 12.50 2.28
N VAL A 254 -0.31 13.22 1.17
CA VAL A 254 0.46 14.44 0.85
C VAL A 254 -0.28 15.68 1.34
N GLY A 255 -1.60 15.72 1.16
CA GLY A 255 -2.46 16.80 1.63
C GLY A 255 -3.85 16.31 2.00
N PHE A 256 -4.56 17.08 2.79
CA PHE A 256 -5.94 16.82 3.19
C PHE A 256 -6.73 18.12 3.32
N ASP A 257 -8.05 18.04 3.38
CA ASP A 257 -8.92 19.17 3.70
C ASP A 257 -9.86 18.87 4.88
N ARG A 258 -10.66 19.86 5.28
CA ARG A 258 -11.59 19.74 6.42
C ARG A 258 -12.78 18.81 6.17
N CYS A 259 -12.96 18.31 4.94
CA CYS A 259 -13.93 17.27 4.62
C CYS A 259 -13.31 15.85 4.71
N ALA A 260 -12.06 15.76 5.17
CA ALA A 260 -11.26 14.55 5.19
C ALA A 260 -11.04 13.93 3.78
N ASN A 261 -11.09 14.76 2.73
CA ASN A 261 -10.54 14.36 1.45
C ASN A 261 -9.02 14.23 1.57
N ARG A 262 -8.42 13.39 0.73
CA ARG A 262 -6.96 13.19 0.71
C ARG A 262 -6.37 13.38 -0.68
N LEU A 263 -5.16 13.89 -0.70
CA LEU A 263 -4.28 13.89 -1.86
C LEU A 263 -3.15 12.90 -1.60
N GLY A 264 -3.13 11.78 -2.32
CA GLY A 264 -2.03 10.82 -2.28
C GLY A 264 -0.90 11.15 -3.28
N TYR A 265 0.11 10.28 -3.35
CA TYR A 265 1.26 10.41 -4.27
C TYR A 265 0.94 10.11 -5.76
N GLY A 266 -0.32 9.84 -6.11
CA GLY A 266 -0.76 9.64 -7.50
C GLY A 266 -0.81 8.19 -7.99
N GLY A 267 -0.45 7.21 -7.14
CA GLY A 267 -0.52 5.79 -7.51
C GLY A 267 -1.92 5.16 -7.44
N GLY A 268 -2.89 5.82 -6.79
CA GLY A 268 -4.25 5.30 -6.58
C GLY A 268 -4.32 4.00 -5.76
N ASN A 269 -3.28 3.68 -4.99
CA ASN A 269 -3.19 2.39 -4.28
C ASN A 269 -4.24 2.30 -3.17
N TYR A 270 -4.37 3.35 -2.35
CA TYR A 270 -5.34 3.37 -1.25
C TYR A 270 -6.78 3.52 -1.77
N ASP A 271 -7.02 4.29 -2.85
CA ASP A 271 -8.36 4.41 -3.45
C ASP A 271 -8.93 3.04 -3.86
N ARG A 272 -8.09 2.17 -4.44
CA ARG A 272 -8.47 0.79 -4.77
C ARG A 272 -8.58 -0.13 -3.55
N PHE A 273 -7.67 0.04 -2.59
CA PHE A 273 -7.55 -0.86 -1.45
C PHE A 273 -8.63 -0.66 -0.38
N LEU A 274 -9.04 0.59 -0.11
CA LEU A 274 -9.98 0.89 0.97
C LEU A 274 -11.34 0.19 0.79
N ASN A 275 -11.79 0.01 -0.45
CA ASN A 275 -13.04 -0.69 -0.76
C ASN A 275 -12.97 -2.21 -0.50
N LEU A 276 -11.78 -2.77 -0.24
CA LEU A 276 -11.57 -4.19 0.07
C LEU A 276 -11.60 -4.47 1.57
N LEU A 277 -11.58 -3.42 2.40
CA LEU A 277 -11.62 -3.57 3.85
C LEU A 277 -13.00 -4.01 4.32
N ARG A 278 -13.04 -4.61 5.51
CA ARG A 278 -14.31 -4.85 6.18
C ARG A 278 -14.96 -3.50 6.54
N PRO A 279 -16.30 -3.39 6.54
CA PRO A 279 -16.99 -2.16 6.93
C PRO A 279 -16.68 -1.68 8.35
N ASP A 280 -16.25 -2.59 9.23
CA ASP A 280 -15.94 -2.32 10.64
C ASP A 280 -14.45 -2.01 10.89
N ALA A 281 -13.60 -2.00 9.84
CA ALA A 281 -12.19 -1.67 9.97
C ALA A 281 -12.01 -0.16 10.23
N VAL A 282 -11.18 0.19 11.21
CA VAL A 282 -10.87 1.59 11.54
C VAL A 282 -9.89 2.17 10.52
N VAL A 283 -10.35 3.08 9.67
CA VAL A 283 -9.52 3.74 8.67
C VAL A 283 -9.24 5.18 9.09
N VAL A 284 -7.95 5.54 9.18
CA VAL A 284 -7.55 6.87 9.64
C VAL A 284 -6.34 7.39 8.87
N GLY A 285 -6.38 8.65 8.45
CA GLY A 285 -5.24 9.34 7.83
C GLY A 285 -4.27 9.89 8.88
N ALA A 286 -2.98 9.91 8.56
CA ALA A 286 -1.95 10.52 9.40
C ALA A 286 -1.27 11.68 8.67
N ALA A 287 -1.29 12.86 9.28
CA ALA A 287 -0.79 14.08 8.65
C ALA A 287 -0.16 15.05 9.67
N PHE A 288 0.75 15.90 9.21
CA PHE A 288 1.04 17.16 9.91
C PHE A 288 -0.01 18.22 9.55
N ARG A 289 -0.24 19.19 10.45
CA ARG A 289 -1.14 20.33 10.17
C ARG A 289 -0.75 21.11 8.90
N GLU A 290 0.53 21.17 8.54
CA GLU A 290 1.02 21.81 7.31
C GLU A 290 0.55 21.14 6.01
N GLN A 291 -0.02 19.95 6.11
CA GLN A 291 -0.58 19.24 4.96
C GLN A 291 -2.06 19.62 4.74
N GLU A 292 -2.66 20.44 5.61
CA GLU A 292 -4.02 20.93 5.46
C GLU A 292 -4.11 21.93 4.30
N CYS A 293 -5.12 21.73 3.46
CA CYS A 293 -5.49 22.58 2.34
C CYS A 293 -6.91 23.10 2.57
N THR A 294 -7.20 24.28 2.03
CA THR A 294 -8.57 24.82 2.05
C THR A 294 -9.53 23.92 1.28
N HIS A 295 -9.11 23.45 0.10
CA HIS A 295 -9.90 22.59 -0.77
C HIS A 295 -8.98 21.73 -1.65
N LEU A 296 -9.32 20.46 -1.82
CA LEU A 296 -8.63 19.57 -2.76
C LEU A 296 -9.47 19.39 -4.04
N PRO A 297 -8.84 19.43 -5.23
CA PRO A 297 -9.52 19.04 -6.45
C PRO A 297 -9.72 17.51 -6.43
N LEU A 298 -10.96 17.07 -6.69
CA LEU A 298 -11.38 15.67 -6.60
C LEU A 298 -11.76 15.08 -7.96
N GLU A 299 -11.60 13.77 -8.10
CA GLU A 299 -12.00 12.95 -9.24
C GLU A 299 -12.87 11.77 -8.78
N PRO A 300 -13.77 11.22 -9.62
CA PRO A 300 -14.73 10.14 -9.31
C PRO A 300 -14.23 8.98 -8.45
N HIS A 301 -12.96 8.65 -8.58
CA HIS A 301 -12.32 7.52 -7.91
C HIS A 301 -11.65 7.88 -6.58
N ASP A 302 -11.54 9.16 -6.22
CA ASP A 302 -10.96 9.58 -4.95
C ASP A 302 -11.92 9.23 -3.81
N VAL A 303 -11.42 8.45 -2.85
CA VAL A 303 -12.22 8.04 -1.69
C VAL A 303 -11.84 8.93 -0.50
N PRO A 304 -12.75 9.66 0.16
CA PRO A 304 -12.43 10.38 1.40
C PRO A 304 -12.11 9.42 2.55
N LEU A 305 -11.39 9.87 3.57
CA LEU A 305 -11.12 9.07 4.77
C LEU A 305 -12.17 9.32 5.86
N PRO A 306 -12.57 8.32 6.65
CA PRO A 306 -13.47 8.52 7.80
C PRO A 306 -12.98 9.57 8.79
N ALA A 307 -11.68 9.54 9.07
CA ALA A 307 -11.00 10.49 9.93
C ALA A 307 -9.56 10.73 9.48
N ILE A 308 -9.01 11.90 9.83
CA ILE A 308 -7.60 12.25 9.69
C ILE A 308 -7.12 12.81 11.02
N VAL A 309 -6.05 12.24 11.56
CA VAL A 309 -5.36 12.81 12.71
C VAL A 309 -4.24 13.72 12.20
N ALA A 310 -4.30 14.99 12.60
CA ALA A 310 -3.34 16.03 12.25
C ALA A 310 -2.56 16.48 13.48
N GLY A 311 -1.25 16.20 13.50
CA GLY A 311 -0.33 16.47 14.63
C GLY A 311 0.72 17.54 14.37
#